data_AF-A0A432QTI4-F1
#
_entry.id   AF-A0A432QTI4-F1
#
_cell.length_a   1.000
_cell.length_b   1.000
_cell.length_c   1.000
_cell.angle_alpha   90.00
_cell.angle_beta   90.00
_cell.angle_gamma   90.00
#
_symmetry.space_group_name_H-M   'P 1'
#
loop_
_entity.id
_entity.type
_entity.pdbx_description
1 polymer ?
#
loop_
_entity_poly.entity_id
_entity_poly.type
_entity_poly.pdbx_seq_one_letter_code
_entity_poly.pdbx_strand_id
1 'polypeptide(L)'
;MKPLDPQTVRLSGRILIEASAGTGKTYTLAHLFLRLVLEKALSVDQILVVTFTQAATEELRGRLRQRLRQAKDILEGREVQDDLLSAIKDSIQNRDEALILLTDALTRMDEAAIFTIHSFCQRMLQEHAFESGALFSMEFLESEYLLRRRIMEDFWRLRFYRAPEDETAWATTFWKTPADLLNNLGGHFDRSEVVCLPTVAPGEIKQREKDLNQLFSRLQALWRSSGGEITLLLQQAREKKIISGAQKKYSAKYIQQATESMDTLLNASTAPWLLPDEL
;
A
#
# COMPACT_ATOMS: atom_id res chain seq x y z
N MET A 1 -4.18 -17.44 29.22
CA MET A 1 -4.28 -18.49 28.18
C MET A 1 -3.92 -19.83 28.78
N LYS A 2 -4.57 -20.92 28.35
CA LYS A 2 -4.20 -22.28 28.77
C LYS A 2 -2.98 -22.72 27.94
N PRO A 3 -1.93 -23.30 28.55
CA PRO A 3 -0.79 -23.81 27.79
C PRO A 3 -1.27 -24.86 26.77
N LEU A 4 -0.78 -24.77 25.53
CA LEU A 4 -1.12 -25.70 24.47
C LEU A 4 -0.43 -27.04 24.72
N ASP A 5 -1.21 -28.11 24.76
CA ASP A 5 -0.71 -29.47 24.63
C ASP A 5 -1.05 -30.00 23.23
N PRO A 6 -0.05 -30.20 22.35
CA PRO A 6 -0.27 -30.67 20.99
C PRO A 6 -0.93 -32.05 20.91
N GLN A 7 -0.83 -32.90 21.94
CA GLN A 7 -1.41 -34.25 21.96
C GLN A 7 -2.90 -34.24 22.25
N THR A 8 -3.35 -33.30 23.09
CA THR A 8 -4.73 -33.30 23.60
C THR A 8 -5.59 -32.17 23.05
N VAL A 9 -5.00 -31.22 22.31
CA VAL A 9 -5.79 -30.17 21.67
C VAL A 9 -6.84 -30.77 20.74
N ARG A 10 -8.06 -30.24 20.81
CA ARG A 10 -9.18 -30.68 19.96
C ARG A 10 -8.82 -30.49 18.48
N LEU A 11 -9.30 -31.37 17.61
CA LEU A 11 -9.10 -31.27 16.16
C LEU A 11 -10.34 -30.74 15.42
N SER A 12 -11.29 -30.12 16.15
CA SER A 12 -12.54 -29.61 15.60
C SER A 12 -12.88 -28.21 16.13
N GLY A 13 -13.68 -27.49 15.35
CA GLY A 13 -14.05 -26.11 15.61
C GLY A 13 -12.89 -25.13 15.39
N ARG A 14 -13.01 -23.93 15.96
CA ARG A 14 -12.01 -22.87 15.83
C ARG A 14 -11.06 -22.87 17.03
N ILE A 15 -9.77 -22.80 16.76
CA ILE A 15 -8.73 -22.76 17.79
C ILE A 15 -7.75 -21.66 17.41
N LEU A 16 -7.43 -20.81 18.37
CA LEU A 16 -6.38 -19.81 18.23
C LEU A 16 -5.17 -20.29 19.04
N ILE A 17 -4.05 -20.47 18.36
CA ILE A 17 -2.77 -20.85 18.97
C ILE A 17 -1.87 -19.62 18.90
N GLU A 18 -1.56 -19.03 20.05
CA GLU A 18 -0.55 -17.99 20.16
C GLU A 18 0.84 -18.63 20.30
N ALA A 19 1.80 -18.16 19.51
CA ALA A 19 3.14 -18.74 19.52
C ALA A 19 4.22 -17.71 19.16
N SER A 20 5.08 -17.41 20.13
CA SER A 20 6.24 -16.49 20.00
C SER A 20 7.39 -17.11 19.21
N ALA A 21 8.40 -16.32 18.83
CA ALA A 21 9.61 -16.83 18.18
C ALA A 21 10.25 -17.96 19.02
N GLY A 22 10.73 -19.03 18.36
CA GLY A 22 11.39 -20.16 19.04
C GLY A 22 10.49 -21.15 19.78
N THR A 23 9.16 -20.94 19.83
CA THR A 23 8.23 -21.80 20.61
C THR A 23 7.78 -23.09 19.89
N GLY A 24 8.46 -23.49 18.81
CA GLY A 24 8.13 -24.74 18.11
C GLY A 24 6.87 -24.70 17.24
N LYS A 25 6.38 -23.52 16.80
CA LYS A 25 5.22 -23.34 15.91
C LYS A 25 5.07 -24.42 14.84
N THR A 26 6.12 -24.58 14.03
CA THR A 26 6.10 -25.49 12.88
C THR A 26 6.10 -26.95 13.32
N TYR A 27 6.74 -27.25 14.45
CA TYR A 27 6.74 -28.59 15.05
C TYR A 27 5.34 -28.96 15.58
N THR A 28 4.68 -28.04 16.29
CA THR A 28 3.29 -28.20 16.70
C THR A 28 2.37 -28.40 15.50
N LEU A 29 2.48 -27.55 14.47
CA LEU A 29 1.66 -27.67 13.25
C LEU A 29 1.84 -29.03 12.58
N ALA A 30 3.08 -29.51 12.45
CA ALA A 30 3.35 -30.81 11.85
C ALA A 30 2.77 -31.97 12.68
N HIS A 31 2.79 -31.86 14.00
CA HIS A 31 2.16 -32.84 14.86
C HIS A 31 0.63 -32.82 14.75
N LEU A 32 0.00 -31.65 14.64
CA LEU A 32 -1.45 -31.56 14.40
C LEU A 32 -1.85 -32.14 13.05
N PHE A 33 -1.06 -31.91 12.01
CA PHE A 33 -1.26 -32.52 10.70
C PHE A 33 -1.21 -34.05 10.78
N LEU A 34 -0.21 -34.61 11.45
CA LEU A 34 -0.10 -36.05 11.70
C LEU A 34 -1.31 -36.59 12.46
N ARG A 35 -1.78 -35.89 13.50
CA ARG A 35 -2.97 -36.27 14.25
C ARG A 35 -4.24 -36.24 13.41
N LEU A 36 -4.39 -35.28 12.49
CA LEU A 36 -5.52 -35.26 11.54
C LEU A 36 -5.50 -36.47 10.60
N VAL A 37 -4.33 -36.88 10.11
CA VAL A 37 -4.20 -38.09 9.28
C VAL A 37 -4.56 -39.35 10.08
N LEU A 38 -4.03 -39.50 11.29
CA LEU A 38 -4.19 -40.73 12.08
C LEU A 38 -5.52 -40.83 12.85
N GLU A 39 -5.95 -39.75 13.51
CA GLU A 39 -7.15 -39.75 14.37
C GLU A 39 -8.44 -39.46 13.60
N LYS A 40 -8.35 -38.79 12.44
CA LYS A 40 -9.50 -38.44 11.61
C LYS A 40 -9.54 -39.16 10.27
N ALA A 41 -8.53 -39.98 9.97
CA ALA A 41 -8.39 -40.69 8.69
C ALA A 41 -8.54 -39.75 7.47
N LEU A 42 -8.07 -38.50 7.60
CA LEU A 42 -8.12 -37.53 6.51
C LEU A 42 -6.93 -37.74 5.56
N SER A 43 -7.21 -37.70 4.26
CA SER A 43 -6.15 -37.67 3.25
C SER A 43 -5.49 -36.29 3.21
N VAL A 44 -4.27 -36.22 2.69
CA VAL A 44 -3.45 -34.99 2.72
C VAL A 44 -4.03 -33.83 1.89
N ASP A 45 -4.85 -34.13 0.89
CA ASP A 45 -5.61 -33.18 0.08
C ASP A 45 -6.86 -32.64 0.79
N GLN A 46 -7.32 -33.30 1.86
CA GLN A 46 -8.42 -32.84 2.72
C GLN A 46 -7.97 -31.91 3.85
N ILE A 47 -6.66 -31.71 4.02
CA ILE A 47 -6.08 -30.87 5.08
C ILE A 47 -5.46 -29.62 4.45
N LEU A 48 -6.18 -28.51 4.49
CA LEU A 48 -5.69 -27.22 3.98
C LEU A 48 -4.71 -26.57 4.95
N VAL A 49 -3.52 -26.26 4.46
CA VAL A 49 -2.50 -25.51 5.19
C VAL A 49 -2.08 -24.29 4.36
N VAL A 50 -2.24 -23.09 4.91
CA VAL A 50 -1.91 -21.82 4.23
C VAL A 50 -0.82 -21.04 4.96
N THR A 51 0.07 -20.38 4.21
CA THR A 51 1.14 -19.52 4.75
C THR A 51 1.37 -18.30 3.86
N PHE A 52 2.29 -17.41 4.25
CA PHE A 52 2.53 -16.13 3.57
C PHE A 52 3.49 -16.22 2.39
N THR A 53 4.50 -17.10 2.45
CA THR A 53 5.60 -17.12 1.45
C THR A 53 5.74 -18.49 0.81
N GLN A 54 6.21 -18.50 -0.44
CA GLN A 54 6.51 -19.75 -1.17
C GLN A 54 7.63 -20.55 -0.48
N ALA A 55 8.64 -19.87 0.05
CA ALA A 55 9.70 -20.53 0.83
C ALA A 55 9.12 -21.25 2.06
N ALA A 56 8.17 -20.63 2.77
CA ALA A 56 7.52 -21.26 3.91
C ALA A 56 6.63 -22.44 3.50
N THR A 57 5.98 -22.40 2.32
CA THR A 57 5.23 -23.57 1.84
C THR A 57 6.13 -24.78 1.62
N GLU A 58 7.30 -24.59 1.02
CA GLU A 58 8.22 -25.68 0.71
C GLU A 58 8.90 -26.23 1.97
N GLU A 59 9.32 -25.34 2.86
CA GLU A 59 9.82 -25.73 4.18
C GLU A 59 8.77 -26.55 4.95
N LEU A 60 7.52 -26.10 4.95
CA LEU A 60 6.43 -26.79 5.65
C LEU A 60 6.14 -28.15 5.04
N ARG A 61 6.09 -28.27 3.70
CA ARG A 61 5.92 -29.54 2.99
C ARG A 61 7.00 -30.55 3.40
N GLY A 62 8.27 -30.12 3.43
CA GLY A 62 9.38 -30.96 3.88
C GLY A 62 9.21 -31.44 5.32
N ARG A 63 8.85 -30.53 6.24
CA ARG A 63 8.65 -30.85 7.67
C ARG A 63 7.47 -31.81 7.90
N LEU A 64 6.35 -31.60 7.20
CA LEU A 64 5.17 -32.48 7.28
C LEU A 64 5.51 -33.88 6.78
N ARG A 65 6.18 -33.99 5.63
CA ARG A 65 6.65 -35.26 5.06
C ARG A 65 7.58 -35.98 6.04
N GLN A 66 8.56 -35.27 6.62
CA GLN A 66 9.46 -35.84 7.61
C GLN A 66 8.71 -36.35 8.84
N ARG A 67 7.72 -35.59 9.33
CA ARG A 67 6.93 -35.97 10.50
C ARG A 67 6.14 -37.26 10.27
N LEU A 68 5.50 -37.39 9.10
CA LEU A 68 4.79 -38.62 8.69
C LEU A 68 5.75 -39.81 8.58
N ARG A 69 6.95 -39.61 7.99
CA ARG A 69 7.98 -40.67 7.90
C ARG A 69 8.44 -41.14 9.27
N GLN A 70 8.74 -40.22 10.18
CA GLN A 70 9.15 -40.56 11.54
C GLN A 70 8.07 -41.35 12.28
N ALA A 71 6.80 -40.96 12.14
CA ALA A 71 5.68 -41.72 12.70
C ALA A 71 5.61 -43.13 12.13
N LYS A 72 5.78 -43.28 10.81
CA LYS A 72 5.81 -44.59 10.14
C LYS A 72 6.99 -45.44 10.62
N ASP A 73 8.19 -44.87 10.71
CA ASP A 73 9.39 -45.56 11.18
C ASP A 73 9.21 -46.11 12.61
N ILE A 74 8.61 -45.33 13.52
CA ILE A 74 8.27 -45.78 14.88
C ILE A 74 7.28 -46.95 14.85
N LEU A 75 6.25 -46.86 14.00
CA LEU A 75 5.29 -47.93 13.78
C LEU A 75 5.86 -49.10 12.99
N GLU A 76 7.06 -49.03 12.46
CA GLU A 76 7.80 -50.16 11.90
C GLU A 76 8.81 -50.75 12.90
N GLY A 77 8.94 -50.14 14.08
CA GLY A 77 9.83 -50.58 15.15
C GLY A 77 11.24 -50.00 15.09
N ARG A 78 11.46 -48.94 14.29
CA ARG A 78 12.74 -48.22 14.27
C ARG A 78 12.80 -47.23 15.44
N GLU A 79 14.00 -47.01 15.96
CA GLU A 79 14.21 -46.03 17.02
C GLU A 79 14.19 -44.61 16.46
N VAL A 80 13.32 -43.77 17.04
CA VAL A 80 13.25 -42.34 16.77
C VAL A 80 13.13 -41.63 18.12
N GLN A 81 14.01 -40.65 18.37
CA GLN A 81 13.98 -39.85 19.59
C GLN A 81 12.99 -38.69 19.43
N ASP A 82 11.72 -38.91 19.77
CA ASP A 82 10.70 -37.87 19.82
C ASP A 82 9.56 -38.24 20.78
N ASP A 83 9.44 -37.51 21.89
CA ASP A 83 8.47 -37.80 22.95
C ASP A 83 7.02 -37.67 22.47
N LEU A 84 6.73 -36.71 21.58
CA LEU A 84 5.37 -36.52 21.05
C LEU A 84 4.97 -37.63 20.09
N LEU A 85 5.89 -38.13 19.26
CA LEU A 85 5.62 -39.26 18.39
C LEU A 85 5.52 -40.57 19.17
N SER A 86 6.30 -40.70 20.24
CA SER A 86 6.25 -41.89 21.11
C SER A 86 4.88 -42.01 21.77
N ALA A 87 4.30 -40.90 22.23
CA ALA A 87 2.94 -40.87 22.77
C ALA A 87 1.85 -41.24 21.74
N ILE A 88 2.05 -40.97 20.45
CA ILE A 88 1.11 -41.38 19.40
C ILE A 88 1.08 -42.91 19.26
N LYS A 89 2.21 -43.59 19.47
CA LYS A 89 2.25 -45.06 19.43
C LYS A 89 1.27 -45.67 20.43
N ASP A 90 1.17 -45.08 21.63
CA ASP A 90 0.30 -45.55 22.70
C ASP A 90 -1.19 -45.24 22.43
N SER A 91 -1.49 -44.25 21.58
CA SER A 91 -2.87 -43.88 21.21
C SER A 91 -3.42 -44.61 19.99
N ILE A 92 -2.55 -45.27 19.20
CA ILE A 92 -2.95 -46.03 18.01
C ILE A 92 -3.57 -47.36 18.42
N GLN A 93 -4.85 -47.54 18.08
CA GLN A 93 -5.60 -48.77 18.34
C GLN A 93 -5.27 -49.87 17.32
N ASN A 94 -5.11 -49.50 16.05
CA ASN A 94 -4.87 -50.41 14.94
C ASN A 94 -3.61 -50.00 14.17
N ARG A 95 -2.51 -50.73 14.41
CA ARG A 95 -1.21 -50.44 13.81
C ARG A 95 -1.22 -50.60 12.29
N ASP A 96 -1.89 -51.61 11.76
CA ASP A 96 -1.89 -51.88 10.32
C ASP A 96 -2.66 -50.79 9.56
N GLU A 97 -3.78 -50.34 10.11
CA GLU A 97 -4.54 -49.21 9.58
C GLU A 97 -3.73 -47.91 9.61
N ALA A 98 -3.06 -47.62 10.72
CA ALA A 98 -2.19 -46.45 10.82
C ALA A 98 -1.04 -46.48 9.79
N LEU A 99 -0.44 -47.65 9.55
CA LEU A 99 0.60 -47.83 8.52
C LEU A 99 0.05 -47.62 7.10
N ILE A 100 -1.19 -48.05 6.82
CA ILE A 100 -1.86 -47.78 5.54
C ILE A 100 -2.06 -46.27 5.36
N LEU A 101 -2.65 -45.59 6.35
CA LEU A 101 -2.88 -44.14 6.31
C LEU A 101 -1.59 -43.34 6.12
N LEU A 102 -0.54 -43.68 6.86
CA LEU A 102 0.76 -43.01 6.72
C LEU A 102 1.41 -43.28 5.37
N THR A 103 1.26 -44.49 4.84
CA THR A 103 1.82 -44.85 3.52
C THR A 103 1.09 -44.13 2.40
N ASP A 104 -0.24 -44.03 2.47
CA ASP A 104 -1.04 -43.23 1.53
C ASP A 104 -0.64 -41.76 1.59
N ALA A 105 -0.62 -41.19 2.80
CA ALA A 105 -0.26 -39.78 3.02
C ALA A 105 1.15 -39.44 2.49
N LEU A 106 2.14 -40.34 2.67
CA LEU A 106 3.49 -40.14 2.16
C LEU A 106 3.56 -40.23 0.64
N THR A 107 2.78 -41.13 0.03
CA THR A 107 2.70 -41.30 -1.42
C THR A 107 2.07 -40.07 -2.08
N ARG A 108 1.00 -39.55 -1.49
CA ARG A 108 0.21 -38.43 -2.03
C ARG A 108 0.66 -37.06 -1.54
N MET A 109 1.83 -36.97 -0.90
CA MET A 109 2.29 -35.73 -0.27
C MET A 109 2.49 -34.58 -1.27
N ASP A 110 2.74 -34.88 -2.55
CA ASP A 110 2.84 -33.85 -3.60
C ASP A 110 1.46 -33.26 -3.96
N GLU A 111 0.37 -33.97 -3.68
CA GLU A 111 -1.02 -33.51 -3.82
C GLU A 111 -1.52 -32.73 -2.59
N ALA A 112 -0.72 -32.69 -1.50
CA ALA A 112 -1.12 -32.06 -0.25
C ALA A 112 -1.50 -30.59 -0.45
N ALA A 113 -2.60 -30.16 0.19
CA ALA A 113 -3.17 -28.82 0.07
C ALA A 113 -2.37 -27.78 0.89
N ILE A 114 -1.10 -27.56 0.52
CA ILE A 114 -0.17 -26.63 1.17
C ILE A 114 0.10 -25.46 0.22
N PHE A 115 -0.46 -24.30 0.53
CA PHE A 115 -0.45 -23.15 -0.38
C PHE A 115 -0.01 -21.86 0.32
N THR A 116 0.40 -20.88 -0.50
CA THR A 116 0.32 -19.50 -0.01
C THR A 116 -1.15 -19.06 0.01
N ILE A 117 -1.48 -18.01 0.78
CA ILE A 117 -2.84 -17.44 0.76
C ILE A 117 -3.27 -17.10 -0.68
N HIS A 118 -2.39 -16.46 -1.46
CA HIS A 118 -2.67 -16.08 -2.84
C HIS A 118 -2.89 -17.29 -3.76
N SER A 119 -2.02 -18.31 -3.68
CA SER A 119 -2.15 -19.52 -4.51
C SER A 119 -3.43 -20.29 -4.18
N PHE A 120 -3.85 -20.31 -2.91
CA PHE A 120 -5.13 -20.90 -2.51
C PHE A 120 -6.30 -20.14 -3.11
N CYS A 121 -6.33 -18.80 -2.96
CA CYS A 121 -7.39 -17.98 -3.55
C CYS A 121 -7.47 -18.13 -5.08
N GLN A 122 -6.32 -18.13 -5.76
CA GLN A 122 -6.26 -18.32 -7.21
C GLN A 122 -6.83 -19.68 -7.62
N ARG A 123 -6.47 -20.75 -6.92
CA ARG A 123 -7.02 -22.09 -7.17
C ARG A 123 -8.54 -22.12 -6.98
N MET A 124 -9.06 -21.53 -5.91
CA MET A 124 -10.51 -21.46 -5.66
C MET A 124 -11.25 -20.69 -6.75
N LEU A 125 -10.68 -19.57 -7.23
CA LEU A 125 -11.25 -18.80 -8.34
C LEU A 125 -11.27 -19.59 -9.65
N GLN A 126 -10.27 -20.44 -9.89
CA GLN A 126 -10.21 -21.30 -11.09
C GLN A 126 -11.16 -22.49 -11.00
N GLU A 127 -11.20 -23.20 -9.86
CA GLU A 127 -12.09 -24.35 -9.65
C GLU A 127 -13.57 -23.94 -9.68
N HIS A 128 -13.88 -22.71 -9.23
CA HIS A 128 -15.22 -22.13 -9.22
C HIS A 128 -15.37 -20.94 -10.17
N ALA A 129 -14.79 -21.04 -11.37
CA ALA A 129 -14.79 -19.95 -12.36
C ALA A 129 -16.20 -19.55 -12.79
N PHE A 130 -17.13 -20.52 -12.89
CA PHE A 130 -18.52 -20.26 -13.26
C PHE A 130 -19.27 -19.46 -12.18
N GLU A 131 -19.09 -19.81 -10.90
CA GLU A 131 -19.74 -19.11 -9.79
C GLU A 131 -19.12 -17.72 -9.54
N SER A 132 -17.82 -17.58 -9.76
CA SER A 132 -17.09 -16.31 -9.54
C SER A 132 -17.17 -15.34 -10.73
N GLY A 133 -17.56 -15.82 -11.93
CA GLY A 133 -17.46 -15.06 -13.17
C GLY A 133 -16.01 -14.77 -13.58
N ALA A 134 -15.04 -15.43 -12.96
CA ALA A 134 -13.63 -15.26 -13.27
C ALA A 134 -13.31 -15.86 -14.65
N LEU A 135 -12.34 -15.26 -15.34
CA LEU A 135 -11.83 -15.82 -16.60
C LEU A 135 -11.08 -17.13 -16.30
N PHE A 136 -11.25 -18.16 -17.14
CA PHE A 136 -10.49 -19.41 -17.03
C PHE A 136 -8.97 -19.20 -17.11
N SER A 137 -8.55 -18.20 -17.87
CA SER A 137 -7.16 -17.78 -18.00
C SER A 137 -6.98 -16.42 -17.33
N MET A 138 -6.49 -16.42 -16.10
CA MET A 138 -6.04 -15.23 -15.41
C MET A 138 -4.52 -15.21 -15.34
N GLU A 139 -3.92 -14.10 -15.77
CA GLU A 139 -2.49 -13.86 -15.62
C GLU A 139 -2.25 -13.10 -14.31
N PHE A 140 -1.31 -13.59 -13.50
CA PHE A 140 -0.94 -12.92 -12.27
C PHE A 140 -0.04 -11.72 -12.59
N LEU A 141 -0.49 -10.52 -12.24
CA LEU A 141 0.30 -9.31 -12.37
C LEU A 141 1.09 -9.07 -11.07
N GLU A 142 2.40 -9.33 -11.09
CA GLU A 142 3.27 -9.15 -9.92
C GLU A 142 3.35 -7.69 -9.45
N SER A 143 3.18 -6.74 -10.38
CA SER A 143 3.21 -5.32 -10.08
C SER A 143 2.28 -4.52 -10.98
N GLU A 144 1.44 -3.70 -10.36
CA GLU A 144 0.60 -2.74 -11.06
C GLU A 144 1.35 -1.48 -11.49
N TYR A 145 2.65 -1.37 -11.23
CA TYR A 145 3.41 -0.12 -11.43
C TYR A 145 3.32 0.39 -12.88
N LEU A 146 3.51 -0.48 -13.87
CA LEU A 146 3.43 -0.09 -15.28
C LEU A 146 2.03 0.38 -15.67
N LEU A 147 0.99 -0.24 -15.10
CA LEU A 147 -0.40 0.15 -15.34
C LEU A 147 -0.69 1.52 -14.73
N ARG A 148 -0.34 1.72 -13.45
CA ARG A 148 -0.48 3.01 -12.75
C ARG A 148 0.28 4.12 -13.45
N ARG A 149 1.50 3.84 -13.92
CA ARG A 149 2.31 4.78 -14.71
C ARG A 149 1.61 5.18 -16.01
N ARG A 150 1.09 4.22 -16.77
CA ARG A 150 0.37 4.51 -18.02
C ARG A 150 -0.87 5.38 -17.78
N ILE A 151 -1.66 5.04 -16.76
CA ILE A 151 -2.82 5.84 -16.34
C ILE A 151 -2.40 7.28 -15.99
N MET A 152 -1.29 7.44 -15.28
CA MET A 152 -0.80 8.77 -14.92
C MET A 152 -0.34 9.58 -16.13
N GLU A 153 0.36 8.95 -17.06
CA GLU A 153 0.76 9.60 -18.32
C GLU A 153 -0.47 10.00 -19.16
N ASP A 154 -1.51 9.17 -19.21
CA ASP A 154 -2.77 9.48 -19.89
C ASP A 154 -3.51 10.65 -19.21
N PHE A 155 -3.62 10.62 -17.89
CA PHE A 155 -4.18 11.74 -17.12
C PHE A 155 -3.42 13.04 -17.38
N TRP A 156 -2.08 12.99 -17.36
CA TRP A 156 -1.23 14.15 -17.61
C TRP A 156 -1.51 14.78 -18.98
N ARG A 157 -1.56 13.95 -20.03
CA ARG A 157 -1.88 14.38 -21.40
C ARG A 157 -3.27 15.01 -21.48
N LEU A 158 -4.27 14.40 -20.86
CA LEU A 158 -5.65 14.90 -20.91
C LEU A 158 -5.84 16.18 -20.10
N ARG A 159 -5.15 16.32 -18.96
CA ARG A 159 -5.34 17.43 -18.02
C ARG A 159 -4.50 18.65 -18.35
N PHE A 160 -3.22 18.48 -18.66
CA PHE A 160 -2.27 19.59 -18.73
C PHE A 160 -1.98 20.07 -20.16
N TYR A 161 -2.08 19.22 -21.19
CA TYR A 161 -1.80 19.68 -22.57
C TYR A 161 -2.89 20.63 -23.10
N ARG A 162 -4.08 20.61 -22.49
CA ARG A 162 -5.19 21.51 -22.80
C ARG A 162 -5.39 22.59 -21.75
N ALA A 163 -4.54 22.63 -20.73
CA ALA A 163 -4.64 23.61 -19.66
C ALA A 163 -4.03 24.96 -20.11
N PRO A 164 -4.56 26.08 -19.58
CA PRO A 164 -3.91 27.38 -19.70
C PRO A 164 -2.45 27.39 -19.22
N GLU A 165 -1.62 28.26 -19.82
CA GLU A 165 -0.17 28.32 -19.55
C GLU A 165 0.13 28.59 -18.07
N ASP A 166 -0.63 29.48 -17.44
CA ASP A 166 -0.55 29.83 -16.03
C ASP A 166 -0.87 28.64 -15.10
N GLU A 167 -1.87 27.84 -15.46
CA GLU A 167 -2.19 26.62 -14.71
C GLU A 167 -1.09 25.56 -14.87
N THR A 168 -0.54 25.41 -16.08
CA THR A 168 0.59 24.49 -16.31
C THR A 168 1.85 24.93 -15.59
N ALA A 169 2.13 26.24 -15.55
CA ALA A 169 3.25 26.80 -14.80
C ALA A 169 3.11 26.46 -13.31
N TRP A 170 1.94 26.66 -12.72
CA TRP A 170 1.64 26.25 -11.34
C TRP A 170 1.81 24.74 -11.13
N ALA A 171 1.29 23.90 -12.04
CA ALA A 171 1.43 22.46 -11.90
C ALA A 171 2.91 22.03 -11.93
N THR A 172 3.72 22.64 -12.80
CA THR A 172 5.15 22.31 -12.96
C THR A 172 6.03 22.69 -11.77
N THR A 173 5.58 23.63 -10.92
CA THR A 173 6.24 23.90 -9.63
C THR A 173 6.16 22.72 -8.66
N PHE A 174 5.14 21.85 -8.76
CA PHE A 174 4.99 20.67 -7.91
C PHE A 174 5.42 19.38 -8.61
N TRP A 175 5.12 19.24 -9.90
CA TRP A 175 5.33 18.01 -10.67
C TRP A 175 6.01 18.33 -11.98
N LYS A 176 7.26 17.89 -12.16
CA LYS A 176 8.00 18.14 -13.42
C LYS A 176 7.65 17.10 -14.48
N THR A 177 7.27 15.90 -14.06
CA THR A 177 6.96 14.76 -14.92
C THR A 177 5.71 14.02 -14.42
N PRO A 178 5.06 13.21 -15.28
CA PRO A 178 4.00 12.29 -14.85
C PRO A 178 4.47 11.32 -13.76
N ALA A 179 5.76 10.94 -13.75
CA ALA A 179 6.33 10.08 -12.72
C ALA A 179 6.35 10.76 -11.35
N ASP A 180 6.64 12.07 -11.28
CA ASP A 180 6.59 12.83 -10.03
C ASP A 180 5.17 12.90 -9.47
N LEU A 181 4.17 13.06 -10.35
CA LEU A 181 2.77 13.04 -9.96
C LEU A 181 2.35 11.65 -9.43
N LEU A 182 2.78 10.57 -10.10
CA LEU A 182 2.55 9.21 -9.60
C LEU A 182 3.21 8.96 -8.25
N ASN A 183 4.44 9.44 -8.04
CA ASN A 183 5.13 9.26 -6.76
C ASN A 183 4.42 10.00 -5.62
N ASN A 184 3.90 11.20 -5.89
CA ASN A 184 3.17 11.99 -4.90
C ASN A 184 1.78 11.41 -4.59
N LEU A 185 1.04 10.94 -5.59
CA LEU A 185 -0.34 10.48 -5.42
C LEU A 185 -0.49 8.96 -5.27
N GLY A 186 0.48 8.18 -5.70
CA GLY A 186 0.38 6.73 -5.86
C GLY A 186 0.10 6.00 -4.55
N GLY A 187 0.61 6.49 -3.42
CA GLY A 187 0.33 5.94 -2.08
C GLY A 187 -1.10 6.16 -1.58
N HIS A 188 -1.91 6.92 -2.33
CA HIS A 188 -3.31 7.19 -2.03
C HIS A 188 -4.28 6.37 -2.88
N PHE A 189 -3.83 5.70 -3.95
CA PHE A 189 -4.71 4.98 -4.88
C PHE A 189 -5.41 3.78 -4.24
N ASP A 190 -4.77 3.16 -3.25
CA ASP A 190 -5.31 2.00 -2.54
C ASP A 190 -6.23 2.38 -1.37
N ARG A 191 -6.49 3.68 -1.17
CA ARG A 191 -7.33 4.19 -0.07
C ARG A 191 -8.73 4.45 -0.58
N SER A 192 -9.73 3.88 0.10
CA SER A 192 -11.15 4.01 -0.25
C SER A 192 -11.77 5.37 0.13
N GLU A 193 -11.12 6.15 1.00
CA GLU A 193 -11.71 7.37 1.60
C GLU A 193 -10.73 8.55 1.56
N VAL A 194 -10.21 8.87 0.37
CA VAL A 194 -9.40 10.08 0.20
C VAL A 194 -10.31 11.31 0.21
N VAL A 195 -10.17 12.14 1.24
CA VAL A 195 -10.86 13.43 1.33
C VAL A 195 -9.89 14.55 0.99
N CYS A 196 -10.15 15.25 -0.11
CA CYS A 196 -9.41 16.46 -0.46
C CYS A 196 -9.87 17.62 0.43
N LEU A 197 -8.94 18.20 1.18
CA LEU A 197 -9.17 19.36 2.02
C LEU A 197 -8.39 20.57 1.46
N PRO A 198 -9.00 21.76 1.39
CA PRO A 198 -10.40 22.05 1.72
C PRO A 198 -11.37 21.38 0.74
N THR A 199 -12.56 21.04 1.21
CA THR A 199 -13.63 20.50 0.36
C THR A 199 -14.20 21.65 -0.46
N VAL A 200 -13.77 21.77 -1.71
CA VAL A 200 -14.22 22.83 -2.62
C VAL A 200 -15.14 22.20 -3.66
N ALA A 201 -16.36 22.74 -3.82
CA ALA A 201 -17.24 22.28 -4.88
C ALA A 201 -16.67 22.70 -6.26
N PRO A 202 -16.82 21.91 -7.34
CA PRO A 202 -16.26 22.26 -8.66
C PRO A 202 -16.70 23.64 -9.18
N GLY A 203 -17.94 24.06 -8.89
CA GLY A 203 -18.44 25.39 -9.24
C GLY A 203 -17.82 26.52 -8.41
N GLU A 204 -17.41 26.23 -7.18
CA GLU A 204 -16.80 27.19 -6.27
C GLU A 204 -15.38 27.56 -6.72
N ILE A 205 -14.62 26.64 -7.34
CA ILE A 205 -13.29 26.94 -7.90
C ILE A 205 -13.41 28.00 -9.00
N LYS A 206 -14.32 27.80 -9.96
CA LYS A 206 -14.57 28.77 -11.04
C LYS A 206 -15.07 30.12 -10.52
N GLN A 207 -15.85 30.11 -9.43
CA GLN A 207 -16.30 31.35 -8.81
C GLN A 207 -15.14 32.08 -8.14
N ARG A 208 -14.30 31.39 -7.35
CA ARG A 208 -13.11 31.95 -6.71
C ARG A 208 -12.12 32.50 -7.73
N GLU A 209 -11.94 31.82 -8.87
CA GLU A 209 -11.12 32.30 -9.99
C GLU A 209 -11.65 33.62 -10.58
N LYS A 210 -12.98 33.72 -10.75
CA LYS A 210 -13.62 34.99 -11.18
C LYS A 210 -13.42 36.09 -10.16
N ASP A 211 -13.63 35.80 -8.88
CA ASP A 211 -13.49 36.77 -7.78
C ASP A 211 -12.04 37.27 -7.67
N LEU A 212 -11.06 36.36 -7.80
CA LEU A 212 -9.64 36.69 -7.84
C LEU A 212 -9.31 37.63 -9.00
N ASN A 213 -9.79 37.31 -10.20
CA ASN A 213 -9.56 38.16 -11.38
C ASN A 213 -10.21 39.54 -11.23
N GLN A 214 -11.41 39.63 -10.64
CA GLN A 214 -12.06 40.93 -10.35
C GLN A 214 -11.27 41.77 -9.34
N LEU A 215 -10.80 41.15 -8.26
CA LEU A 215 -9.95 41.80 -7.26
C LEU A 215 -8.63 42.27 -7.88
N PHE A 216 -8.04 41.44 -8.73
CA PHE A 216 -6.81 41.78 -9.43
C PHE A 216 -7.02 42.97 -10.38
N SER A 217 -8.07 42.97 -11.20
CA SER A 217 -8.39 44.12 -12.06
C SER A 217 -8.64 45.41 -11.26
N ARG A 218 -9.26 45.32 -10.09
CA ARG A 218 -9.40 46.46 -9.18
C ARG A 218 -8.06 46.94 -8.65
N LEU A 219 -7.17 46.02 -8.28
CA LEU A 219 -5.82 46.35 -7.82
C LEU A 219 -5.00 47.01 -8.94
N GLN A 220 -5.10 46.53 -10.18
CA GLN A 220 -4.48 47.16 -11.35
C GLN A 220 -4.97 48.60 -11.54
N ALA A 221 -6.27 48.84 -11.42
CA ALA A 221 -6.83 50.19 -11.54
C ALA A 221 -6.31 51.13 -10.45
N LEU A 222 -6.27 50.67 -9.19
CA LEU A 222 -5.76 51.46 -8.06
C LEU A 222 -4.26 51.76 -8.18
N TRP A 223 -3.47 50.77 -8.62
CA TRP A 223 -2.04 50.98 -8.81
C TRP A 223 -1.76 51.92 -9.99
N ARG A 224 -2.52 51.83 -11.09
CA ARG A 224 -2.41 52.80 -12.19
C ARG A 224 -2.77 54.23 -11.77
N SER A 225 -3.74 54.40 -10.87
CA SER A 225 -4.13 55.74 -10.39
C SER A 225 -3.18 56.30 -9.34
N SER A 226 -2.64 55.45 -8.46
CA SER A 226 -1.99 55.88 -7.22
C SER A 226 -0.58 55.32 -7.00
N GLY A 227 -0.10 54.40 -7.83
CA GLY A 227 1.20 53.73 -7.68
C GLY A 227 2.39 54.70 -7.75
N GLY A 228 2.31 55.70 -8.63
CA GLY A 228 3.31 56.77 -8.71
C GLY A 228 3.35 57.63 -7.44
N GLU A 229 2.19 57.98 -6.89
CA GLU A 229 2.08 58.73 -5.63
C GLU A 229 2.61 57.91 -4.44
N ILE A 230 2.26 56.62 -4.37
CA ILE A 230 2.76 55.70 -3.35
C ILE A 230 4.29 55.60 -3.41
N THR A 231 4.86 55.47 -4.62
CA THR A 231 6.31 55.41 -4.83
C THR A 231 6.99 56.69 -4.34
N LEU A 232 6.43 57.84 -4.67
CA LEU A 232 6.95 59.14 -4.23
C LEU A 232 6.87 59.29 -2.71
N LEU A 233 5.74 58.91 -2.09
CA LEU A 233 5.56 58.96 -0.64
C LEU A 233 6.57 58.09 0.10
N LEU A 234 6.85 56.88 -0.41
CA LEU A 234 7.86 55.98 0.16
C LEU A 234 9.26 56.57 0.05
N GLN A 235 9.62 57.15 -1.09
CA GLN A 235 10.91 57.81 -1.28
C GLN A 235 11.07 59.02 -0.36
N GLN A 236 10.07 59.90 -0.28
CA GLN A 236 10.08 61.07 0.59
C GLN A 236 10.11 60.73 2.08
N ALA A 237 9.34 59.71 2.51
CA ALA A 237 9.34 59.26 3.89
C ALA A 237 10.73 58.75 4.31
N ARG A 238 11.46 58.11 3.38
CA ARG A 238 12.83 57.68 3.61
C ARG A 238 13.81 58.85 3.68
N GLU A 239 13.73 59.82 2.76
CA GLU A 239 14.57 61.03 2.79
C GLU A 239 14.39 61.83 4.07
N LYS A 240 13.14 61.96 4.52
CA LYS A 240 12.76 62.61 5.79
C LYS A 240 13.07 61.76 7.03
N LYS A 241 13.66 60.57 6.86
CA LYS A 241 13.98 59.59 7.91
C LYS A 241 12.78 59.18 8.78
N ILE A 242 11.56 59.28 8.24
CA ILE A 242 10.32 58.80 8.88
C ILE A 242 10.33 57.27 8.91
N ILE A 243 10.80 56.65 7.83
CA ILE A 243 11.08 55.21 7.75
C ILE A 243 12.60 54.97 7.73
N SER A 244 13.05 54.00 8.52
CA SER A 244 14.48 53.73 8.71
C SER A 244 15.07 53.00 7.50
N GLY A 245 15.90 53.70 6.73
CA GLY A 245 16.67 53.09 5.63
C GLY A 245 17.74 52.08 6.08
N ALA A 246 17.98 51.94 7.39
CA ALA A 246 18.85 50.90 7.95
C ALA A 246 18.16 49.53 8.01
N GLN A 247 16.82 49.49 7.92
CA GLN A 247 16.07 48.25 7.77
C GLN A 247 16.14 47.79 6.31
N LYS A 248 16.55 46.53 6.07
CA LYS A 248 16.67 45.94 4.71
C LYS A 248 15.41 46.15 3.86
N LYS A 249 14.22 46.15 4.49
CA LYS A 249 12.89 46.29 3.88
C LYS A 249 12.51 47.71 3.43
N TYR A 250 13.34 48.73 3.68
CA TYR A 250 13.08 50.11 3.23
C TYR A 250 14.36 50.78 2.70
N SER A 251 15.29 49.98 2.19
CA SER A 251 16.45 50.50 1.46
C SER A 251 16.01 51.12 0.12
N ALA A 252 16.81 52.03 -0.45
CA ALA A 252 16.50 52.64 -1.76
C ALA A 252 16.25 51.56 -2.82
N LYS A 253 17.16 50.58 -2.84
CA LYS A 253 17.14 49.46 -3.77
C LYS A 253 15.89 48.61 -3.58
N TYR A 254 15.52 48.31 -2.34
CA TYR A 254 14.32 47.52 -2.07
C TYR A 254 13.04 48.24 -2.47
N ILE A 255 12.89 49.54 -2.17
CA ILE A 255 11.71 50.31 -2.59
C ILE A 255 11.60 50.31 -4.12
N GLN A 256 12.71 50.57 -4.82
CA GLN A 256 12.74 50.53 -6.28
C GLN A 256 12.35 49.15 -6.82
N GLN A 257 12.97 48.09 -6.31
CA GLN A 257 12.66 46.71 -6.73
C GLN A 257 11.19 46.35 -6.47
N ALA A 258 10.66 46.69 -5.29
CA ALA A 258 9.27 46.39 -4.95
C ALA A 258 8.28 47.14 -5.88
N THR A 259 8.56 48.41 -6.21
CA THR A 259 7.72 49.17 -7.15
C THR A 259 7.80 48.63 -8.57
N GLU A 260 8.99 48.25 -9.04
CA GLU A 260 9.20 47.62 -10.35
C GLU A 260 8.53 46.24 -10.43
N SER A 261 8.59 45.44 -9.36
CA SER A 261 7.88 44.16 -9.23
C SER A 261 6.36 44.35 -9.27
N MET A 262 5.84 45.36 -8.58
CA MET A 262 4.42 45.72 -8.60
C MET A 262 3.95 46.17 -9.99
N ASP A 263 4.75 47.00 -10.67
CA ASP A 263 4.48 47.39 -12.07
C ASP A 263 4.47 46.17 -12.99
N THR A 264 5.44 45.27 -12.84
CA THR A 264 5.54 44.05 -13.64
C THR A 264 4.32 43.14 -13.40
N LEU A 265 3.96 42.92 -12.14
CA LEU A 265 2.81 42.10 -11.74
C LEU A 265 1.51 42.69 -12.31
N LEU A 266 1.26 43.98 -12.09
CA LEU A 266 -0.02 44.61 -12.41
C LEU A 266 -0.15 45.03 -13.88
N ASN A 267 0.89 44.84 -14.69
CA ASN A 267 0.81 44.93 -16.15
C ASN A 267 0.40 43.60 -16.80
N ALA A 268 0.34 42.49 -16.06
CA ALA A 268 -0.17 41.21 -16.58
C ALA A 268 -1.65 41.28 -16.97
N SER A 269 -2.08 40.47 -17.95
CA SER A 269 -3.47 40.46 -18.44
C SER A 269 -4.45 39.79 -17.46
N THR A 270 -4.00 38.81 -16.69
CA THR A 270 -4.79 38.06 -15.72
C THR A 270 -4.04 37.93 -14.39
N ALA A 271 -4.77 37.61 -13.32
CA ALA A 271 -4.15 37.31 -12.04
C ALA A 271 -3.28 36.05 -12.18
N PRO A 272 -1.99 36.08 -11.80
CA PRO A 272 -1.18 34.87 -11.86
C PRO A 272 -1.62 33.87 -10.77
N TRP A 273 -1.51 32.57 -11.07
CA TRP A 273 -1.77 31.50 -10.11
C TRP A 273 -0.77 31.47 -8.95
N LEU A 274 0.45 31.94 -9.21
CA LEU A 274 1.51 32.10 -8.23
C LEU A 274 1.93 33.56 -8.20
N LEU A 275 1.97 34.11 -6.99
CA LEU A 275 2.61 35.40 -6.78
C LEU A 275 4.13 35.22 -6.88
N PRO A 276 4.87 36.17 -7.45
CA PRO A 276 6.33 36.15 -7.41
C PRO A 276 6.82 36.04 -5.96
N ASP A 277 7.89 35.26 -5.74
CA ASP A 277 8.52 35.12 -4.42
C ASP A 277 9.07 36.45 -3.86
N GLU A 278 9.23 37.46 -4.73
CA GLU A 278 9.84 38.76 -4.43
C GLU A 278 8.85 39.96 -4.45
N LEU A 279 7.62 39.77 -3.96
CA LEU A 279 6.73 40.90 -3.63
C LEU A 279 7.12 41.58 -2.31
#